data_AF-A0A1E7RTA3-F1
#
_entry.id   AF-A0A1E7RTA3-F1
#
_cell.length_a   1.000
_cell.length_b   1.000
_cell.length_c   1.000
_cell.angle_alpha   90.00
_cell.angle_beta   90.00
_cell.angle_gamma   90.00
#
_symmetry.space_group_name_H-M   'P 1'
#
loop_
_entity.id
_entity.type
_entity.pdbx_description
1 polymer ?
#
loop_
_entity_poly.entity_id
_entity_poly.type
_entity_poly.pdbx_seq_one_letter_code
_entity_poly.pdbx_strand_id
1 'polypeptide(L)' 'MNVRPEIQVQLDALEEKLVHWVARVRHPAQFWPQFEVLAGEILDQCERSEREQVRAYIQSMLNRLAPELPPWR' A
#
# COMPACT_ATOMS: atom_id res chain seq x y z
N MET A 1 -10.72 4.02 -17.18
CA MET A 1 -10.37 4.34 -15.79
C MET A 1 -9.21 3.43 -15.43
N ASN A 2 -8.00 3.94 -15.53
CA ASN A 2 -6.77 3.21 -15.21
C ASN A 2 -5.92 4.20 -14.43
N VAL A 3 -5.35 3.74 -13.32
CA VAL A 3 -4.20 4.42 -12.72
C VAL A 3 -3.07 4.48 -13.74
N ARG A 4 -2.32 5.57 -13.76
CA ARG A 4 -1.15 5.71 -14.63
C ARG A 4 -0.21 4.50 -14.46
N PRO A 5 0.42 4.01 -15.54
CA PRO A 5 1.29 2.84 -15.47
C PRO A 5 2.47 3.03 -14.50
N GLU A 6 2.97 4.26 -14.32
CA GLU A 6 3.98 4.57 -13.31
C GLU A 6 3.49 4.31 -11.87
N ILE A 7 2.26 4.72 -11.56
CA ILE A 7 1.65 4.47 -10.24
C ILE A 7 1.41 2.97 -10.05
N GLN A 8 0.96 2.28 -11.11
CA GLN A 8 0.78 0.83 -11.06
C GLN A 8 2.10 0.10 -10.74
N VAL A 9 3.22 0.52 -11.32
CA VAL A 9 4.55 -0.04 -11.02
C VAL A 9 4.97 0.26 -9.58
N GLN A 10 4.71 1.47 -9.08
CA GLN A 10 5.00 1.79 -7.68
C GLN A 10 4.14 0.98 -6.70
N LEU A 11 2.87 0.73 -7.04
CA LEU A 11 1.97 -0.14 -6.29
C LEU A 11 2.43 -1.60 -6.29
N ASP A 12 2.87 -2.12 -7.43
CA ASP A 12 3.40 -3.48 -7.55
C ASP A 12 4.70 -3.65 -6.73
N ALA A 13 5.59 -2.66 -6.80
CA ALA A 13 6.79 -2.61 -5.97
C ALA A 13 6.47 -2.48 -4.47
N LEU A 14 5.40 -1.76 -4.11
CA LEU A 14 4.89 -1.69 -2.73
C LEU A 14 4.34 -3.05 -2.30
N GLU A 15 3.60 -3.75 -3.16
CA GLU A 15 3.04 -5.09 -2.92
C GLU A 15 4.15 -6.09 -2.61
N GLU A 16 5.18 -6.13 -3.45
CA GLU A 16 6.30 -7.05 -3.29
C GLU A 16 7.03 -6.80 -1.95
N LYS A 17 7.28 -5.52 -1.62
CA LYS A 17 7.85 -5.13 -0.32
C LYS A 17 6.94 -5.54 0.84
N LEU A 18 5.62 -5.41 0.68
CA LEU A 18 4.64 -5.79 1.68
C LEU A 18 4.71 -7.28 2.00
N VAL A 19 4.77 -8.15 0.97
CA VAL A 19 4.91 -9.60 1.15
C VAL A 19 6.13 -9.92 2.00
N HIS A 20 7.27 -9.29 1.68
CA HIS A 20 8.51 -9.48 2.43
C HIS A 20 8.44 -8.92 3.86
N TRP A 21 7.76 -7.80 4.06
CA TRP A 21 7.57 -7.21 5.38
C TRP A 21 6.64 -8.05 6.24
N VAL A 22 5.46 -8.43 5.76
CA VAL A 22 4.51 -9.25 6.52
C VAL A 22 5.14 -10.57 6.94
N ALA A 23 5.90 -11.21 6.04
CA ALA A 23 6.63 -12.44 6.37
C ALA A 23 7.69 -12.28 7.48
N ARG A 24 8.21 -11.05 7.71
CA ARG A 24 9.27 -10.76 8.69
C ARG A 24 8.80 -9.96 9.90
N VAL A 25 7.62 -9.36 9.85
CA VAL A 25 7.08 -8.47 10.87
C VAL A 25 6.69 -9.30 12.09
N ARG A 26 7.39 -9.09 13.20
CA ARG A 26 7.00 -9.60 14.53
C ARG A 26 6.07 -8.65 15.28
N HIS A 27 6.04 -7.37 14.90
CA HIS A 27 5.22 -6.34 15.55
C HIS A 27 4.52 -5.43 14.53
N PRO A 28 3.17 -5.42 14.49
CA PRO A 28 2.40 -4.61 13.53
C PRO A 28 2.62 -3.10 13.72
N ALA A 29 2.96 -2.66 14.94
CA ALA A 29 3.20 -1.25 15.24
C ALA A 29 4.43 -0.64 14.56
N GLN A 30 5.43 -1.44 14.18
CA GLN A 30 6.63 -0.94 13.48
C GLN A 30 6.46 -0.91 11.95
N PHE A 31 5.48 -1.65 11.43
CA PHE A 31 5.18 -1.73 10.01
C PHE A 31 4.48 -0.46 9.49
N TRP A 32 3.47 0.02 10.22
CA TRP A 32 2.66 1.19 9.83
C TRP A 32 3.45 2.44 9.46
N PRO A 33 4.37 2.96 10.29
CA PRO A 33 5.05 4.22 9.96
C PRO A 33 5.89 4.13 8.68
N GLN A 34 6.47 2.97 8.36
CA GLN A 34 7.22 2.78 7.11
C GLN A 34 6.29 2.68 5.90
N PHE A 35 5.19 1.97 6.08
CA PHE A 35 4.18 1.78 5.05
C PHE A 35 3.43 3.09 4.73
N GLU A 36 3.01 3.84 5.74
CA GLU A 36 2.30 5.12 5.58
C GLU A 36 3.13 6.16 4.84
N VAL A 37 4.45 6.19 5.05
CA VAL A 37 5.36 7.05 4.28
C VAL A 37 5.34 6.67 2.80
N LEU A 38 5.54 5.38 2.47
CA LEU A 38 5.53 4.95 1.07
C LEU A 38 4.17 5.13 0.40
N ALA A 39 3.10 4.75 1.09
CA ALA A 39 1.74 4.90 0.59
C ALA A 39 1.37 6.38 0.43
N GLY A 40 1.83 7.24 1.35
CA GLY A 40 1.70 8.69 1.29
C GLY A 40 2.40 9.29 0.07
N GLU A 41 3.64 8.88 -0.19
CA GLU A 41 4.42 9.32 -1.37
C GLU A 41 3.75 8.92 -2.69
N ILE A 42 3.19 7.70 -2.77
CA ILE A 42 2.45 7.25 -3.96
C ILE A 42 1.16 8.08 -4.09
N LEU A 43 0.41 8.25 -3.00
CA LEU A 43 -0.84 9.01 -3.01
C LEU A 43 -0.62 10.50 -3.30
N ASP A 44 0.53 11.08 -2.94
CA ASP A 44 0.89 12.46 -3.26
C ASP A 44 1.12 12.67 -4.76
N GLN A 45 1.75 11.68 -5.41
CA GLN A 45 1.94 11.67 -6.87
C GLN A 45 0.64 11.41 -7.65
N CYS A 46 -0.40 10.90 -6.99
CA CYS A 46 -1.68 10.57 -7.61
C CYS A 46 -2.61 11.77 -7.70
N GLU A 47 -3.28 11.92 -8.84
CA GLU A 47 -4.36 12.90 -8.96
C GLU A 47 -5.56 12.50 -8.10
N ARG A 48 -6.40 13.47 -7.72
CA ARG A 48 -7.61 13.23 -6.89
C ARG A 48 -8.48 12.08 -7.43
N SER A 49 -8.62 11.98 -8.75
CA SER A 49 -9.41 10.94 -9.43
C SER A 49 -8.78 9.54 -9.37
N GLU A 50 -7.46 9.45 -9.24
CA GLU A 50 -6.72 8.19 -9.12
C GLU A 50 -6.52 7.79 -7.66
N ARG A 51 -6.45 8.76 -6.75
CA ARG A 51 -6.18 8.59 -5.32
C ARG A 51 -7.14 7.61 -4.66
N GLU A 52 -8.42 7.66 -5.04
CA GLU A 52 -9.44 6.72 -4.55
C GLU A 52 -9.18 5.28 -5.03
N GLN A 53 -8.79 5.10 -6.29
CA GLN A 53 -8.45 3.78 -6.85
C GLN A 53 -7.19 3.21 -6.21
N VAL A 54 -6.15 4.04 -6.06
CA VAL A 54 -4.88 3.67 -5.43
C VAL A 54 -5.11 3.28 -3.98
N ARG A 55 -5.90 4.07 -3.23
CA ARG A 55 -6.27 3.73 -1.86
C ARG A 55 -7.08 2.44 -1.77
N ALA A 56 -8.00 2.19 -2.70
CA ALA A 56 -8.75 0.94 -2.76
C ALA A 56 -7.85 -0.26 -3.05
N TYR A 57 -6.92 -0.12 -4.00
CA TYR A 57 -5.93 -1.15 -4.33
C TYR A 57 -5.05 -1.49 -3.13
N ILE A 58 -4.51 -0.46 -2.46
CA ILE A 58 -3.68 -0.64 -1.27
C ILE A 58 -4.45 -1.36 -0.14
N GLN A 59 -5.72 -1.01 0.09
CA GLN A 59 -6.55 -1.72 1.07
C GLN A 59 -6.81 -3.18 0.69
N SER A 60 -7.13 -3.46 -0.58
CA SER A 60 -7.32 -4.84 -1.06
C SER A 60 -6.05 -5.67 -0.91
N MET A 61 -4.90 -5.07 -1.23
CA MET A 61 -3.58 -5.69 -1.09
C MET A 61 -3.26 -6.00 0.38
N LEU A 62 -3.46 -5.04 1.29
CA LEU A 62 -3.30 -5.25 2.73
C LEU A 62 -4.21 -6.38 3.25
N ASN A 63 -5.47 -6.41 2.83
CA ASN A 63 -6.41 -7.46 3.24
C ASN A 63 -6.00 -8.84 2.72
N ARG A 64 -5.35 -8.90 1.56
CA ARG A 64 -4.88 -10.16 0.96
C ARG A 64 -3.59 -10.67 1.59
N LEU A 65 -2.64 -9.77 1.80
CA LEU A 65 -1.29 -10.10 2.23
C LEU A 65 -1.12 -10.09 3.74
N ALA A 66 -1.91 -9.28 4.44
CA ALA A 66 -1.79 -9.02 5.86
C ALA A 66 -3.18 -8.98 6.54
N PRO A 67 -4.02 -10.01 6.40
CA PRO A 67 -5.38 -10.02 6.97
C PRO A 67 -5.41 -9.91 8.50
N GLU A 68 -4.28 -10.22 9.14
CA GLU A 68 -4.06 -10.13 10.59
C GLU A 68 -3.68 -8.72 11.07
N LEU A 69 -3.34 -7.79 10.16
CA LEU A 69 -3.11 -6.40 10.51
C LEU A 69 -4.45 -5.66 10.67
N PRO A 70 -4.53 -4.67 11.58
CA PRO A 70 -5.69 -3.80 11.64
C PRO A 70 -5.89 -3.05 10.31
N PRO A 71 -7.13 -2.65 9.97
CA PRO A 71 -7.36 -1.88 8.75
C PRO A 71 -6.57 -0.58 8.77
N TRP A 72 -5.98 -0.23 7.63
CA TRP A 72 -5.30 1.05 7.43
C TRP A 72 -6.31 2.19 7.63
N ARG A 73 -6.08 3.03 8.66
CA ARG A 73 -6.98 4.12 9.05
C ARG A 73 -6.78 5.36 8.19
#